data_AF-A0AAU2YB05-F1
#
_entry.id   AF-A0AAU2YB05-F1
#
_cell.length_a   1.000
_cell.length_b   1.000
_cell.length_c   1.000
_cell.angle_alpha   90.00
_cell.angle_beta   90.00
_cell.angle_gamma   90.00
#
_symmetry.space_group_name_H-M   'P 1'
#
loop_
_entity.id
_entity.type
_entity.pdbx_description
1 polymer ?
#
loop_
_entity_poly.entity_id
_entity_poly.type
_entity_poly.pdbx_seq_one_letter_code
_entity_poly.pdbx_strand_id
1 'polypeptide(L)'
;MSAHEHRPTRRSLIRAAGGLSAAMALGAGSVLATATAASAAGDGFGLRIVDRNEGDPRMRYYRFATGAVGWNPAVNVLLPDGYHTEGRRYPVLYLLHGGGTDQDFITFDRAGIRAWTAGRPVIVVMPDGGHAGWYSNPVSSNAGPRNWETFHIAQLLPWIDANFRTYAEYDGRAVAGFSMGGFGALKYAAKYYGHFASVSAHSGPASLRRDAGLVGHWANASSAAVELAGGTVYGVPLWDEARVSADNPVERIESYRNKRVFLVAGTSPDPVNWFDQVNENQVLAGQREFRALLGAAGIPHEWHEEPGGHVFRDYMFQRDLDGIIARLRKA
;
A
#
# COMPACT_ATOMS: atom_id res chain seq x y z
N MET A 1 -52.27 53.93 -60.20
CA MET A 1 -52.18 52.72 -61.04
C MET A 1 -50.99 51.91 -60.56
N SER A 2 -51.25 50.65 -60.21
CA SER A 2 -50.36 49.66 -59.61
C SER A 2 -49.09 49.34 -60.41
N ALA A 3 -48.02 48.96 -59.70
CA ALA A 3 -47.49 47.58 -59.64
C ALA A 3 -46.16 47.62 -58.86
N HIS A 4 -46.09 47.12 -57.62
CA HIS A 4 -45.69 45.75 -57.24
C HIS A 4 -44.38 45.27 -57.86
N GLU A 5 -43.36 45.08 -57.01
CA GLU A 5 -42.61 43.81 -57.04
C GLU A 5 -42.04 43.46 -55.66
N HIS A 6 -42.18 42.19 -55.32
CA HIS A 6 -41.96 41.55 -54.03
C HIS A 6 -40.89 40.48 -54.27
N ARG A 7 -39.80 40.44 -53.50
CA ARG A 7 -38.89 39.28 -53.46
C ARG A 7 -38.44 38.99 -52.02
N PRO A 8 -38.82 37.84 -51.44
CA PRO A 8 -38.14 37.22 -50.29
C PRO A 8 -37.01 36.28 -50.84
N THR A 9 -36.01 35.77 -50.12
CA THR A 9 -36.02 34.93 -48.91
C THR A 9 -34.58 34.70 -48.36
N ARG A 10 -34.50 34.15 -47.14
CA ARG A 10 -33.30 33.77 -46.36
C ARG A 10 -32.70 32.37 -46.72
N ARG A 11 -31.39 32.23 -46.40
CA ARG A 11 -30.61 31.06 -45.88
C ARG A 11 -30.08 29.96 -46.83
N SER A 12 -28.74 29.82 -46.86
CA SER A 12 -27.88 28.64 -46.51
C SER A 12 -26.45 28.88 -47.05
N LEU A 13 -25.40 28.98 -46.24
CA LEU A 13 -24.50 27.94 -45.67
C LEU A 13 -23.79 27.03 -46.70
N ILE A 14 -22.46 27.20 -46.84
CA ILE A 14 -21.35 26.20 -46.69
C ILE A 14 -20.12 26.50 -47.59
N ARG A 15 -18.93 26.56 -46.95
CA ARG A 15 -17.52 26.25 -47.34
C ARG A 15 -17.04 26.68 -48.75
N ALA A 16 -15.88 27.34 -48.90
CA ALA A 16 -14.54 26.77 -48.74
C ALA A 16 -13.49 27.90 -48.89
N ALA A 17 -12.48 27.97 -48.01
CA ALA A 17 -11.09 27.56 -48.24
C ALA A 17 -10.13 28.73 -48.59
N GLY A 18 -9.02 28.77 -47.86
CA GLY A 18 -7.95 29.76 -47.93
C GLY A 18 -7.52 30.09 -46.49
N GLY A 19 -6.50 29.49 -45.90
CA GLY A 19 -5.15 29.24 -46.43
C GLY A 19 -4.22 30.22 -45.72
N LEU A 20 -3.58 29.79 -44.62
CA LEU A 20 -2.43 30.45 -43.98
C LEU A 20 -1.80 29.42 -43.03
N SER A 21 -0.77 28.72 -43.48
CA SER A 21 0.66 29.05 -43.29
C SER A 21 1.21 28.36 -42.04
N ALA A 22 1.87 27.22 -42.27
CA ALA A 22 2.68 26.54 -41.28
C ALA A 22 3.93 27.40 -40.97
N ALA A 23 3.98 27.97 -39.78
CA ALA A 23 5.22 28.48 -39.21
C ALA A 23 5.90 27.35 -38.44
N MET A 24 6.90 26.72 -39.06
CA MET A 24 7.88 25.92 -38.33
C MET A 24 8.80 26.88 -37.56
N ALA A 25 8.59 26.97 -36.26
CA ALA A 25 9.58 27.48 -35.32
C ALA A 25 10.07 26.31 -34.49
N LEU A 26 11.30 25.86 -34.79
CA LEU A 26 12.10 24.99 -33.94
C LEU A 26 12.43 25.76 -32.66
N GLY A 27 11.72 25.43 -31.58
CA GLY A 27 11.99 25.89 -30.23
C GLY A 27 11.72 24.73 -29.28
N ALA A 28 12.71 24.39 -28.45
CA ALA A 28 12.68 23.26 -27.53
C ALA A 28 11.33 23.16 -26.79
N GLY A 29 10.65 22.04 -26.99
CA GLY A 29 9.30 21.80 -26.47
C GLY A 29 9.28 21.76 -24.94
N SER A 30 8.95 22.88 -24.33
CA SER A 30 8.30 22.89 -23.02
C SER A 30 6.86 22.46 -23.24
N VAL A 31 6.58 21.17 -23.04
CA VAL A 31 5.21 20.69 -22.83
C VAL A 31 4.77 21.28 -21.50
N LEU A 32 4.11 22.45 -21.54
CA LEU A 32 3.27 22.90 -20.45
C LEU A 32 2.15 21.87 -20.33
N ALA A 33 2.34 20.92 -19.41
CA ALA A 33 1.28 20.05 -18.94
C ALA A 33 0.23 20.96 -18.31
N THR A 34 -0.77 21.33 -19.11
CA THR A 34 -2.02 21.87 -18.60
C THR A 34 -2.53 20.86 -17.59
N ALA A 35 -2.77 21.31 -16.35
CA ALA A 35 -3.37 20.48 -15.31
C ALA A 35 -4.71 20.00 -15.84
N THR A 36 -4.75 18.78 -16.35
CA THR A 36 -6.00 18.10 -16.67
C THR A 36 -6.78 18.06 -15.37
N ALA A 37 -8.02 18.55 -15.41
CA ALA A 37 -9.00 18.28 -14.36
C ALA A 37 -8.88 16.80 -13.99
N ALA A 38 -8.74 16.50 -12.71
CA ALA A 38 -8.51 15.15 -12.21
C ALA A 38 -9.44 14.18 -12.93
N SER A 39 -8.90 13.38 -13.85
CA SER A 39 -9.70 12.34 -14.48
C SER A 39 -10.12 11.41 -13.35
N ALA A 40 -11.41 11.08 -13.27
CA ALA A 40 -11.88 10.07 -12.33
C ALA A 40 -10.99 8.83 -12.45
N ALA A 41 -10.62 8.22 -11.32
CA ALA A 41 -9.73 7.07 -11.34
C ALA A 41 -10.27 6.01 -12.30
N GLY A 42 -9.39 5.46 -13.13
CA GLY A 42 -9.71 4.52 -14.20
C GLY A 42 -9.20 3.11 -13.93
N ASP A 43 -9.66 2.17 -14.74
CA ASP A 43 -9.21 0.78 -14.71
C ASP A 43 -7.76 0.65 -15.19
N GLY A 44 -7.07 -0.42 -14.78
CA GLY A 44 -5.69 -0.68 -15.21
C GLY A 44 -5.01 -1.76 -14.39
N PHE A 45 -3.90 -2.30 -14.91
CA PHE A 45 -3.04 -3.26 -14.19
C PHE A 45 -3.80 -4.51 -13.68
N GLY A 46 -4.86 -4.92 -14.39
CA GLY A 46 -5.71 -6.05 -14.00
C GLY A 46 -6.73 -5.73 -12.89
N LEU A 47 -6.91 -4.45 -12.55
CA LEU A 47 -7.96 -3.96 -11.67
C LEU A 47 -9.05 -3.26 -12.49
N ARG A 48 -10.30 -3.66 -12.26
CA ARG A 48 -11.49 -2.97 -12.76
C ARG A 48 -12.28 -2.42 -11.59
N ILE A 49 -12.52 -1.11 -11.55
CA ILE A 49 -13.28 -0.45 -10.51
C ILE A 49 -14.74 -0.92 -10.60
N VAL A 50 -15.26 -1.48 -9.51
CA VAL A 50 -16.66 -1.97 -9.42
C VAL A 50 -17.49 -1.18 -8.41
N ASP A 51 -16.82 -0.46 -7.51
CA ASP A 51 -17.45 0.45 -6.56
C ASP A 51 -16.42 1.53 -6.18
N ARG A 52 -16.88 2.74 -5.90
CA ARG A 52 -16.02 3.85 -5.48
C ARG A 52 -16.80 4.91 -4.71
N ASN A 53 -16.09 5.61 -3.83
CA ASN A 53 -16.61 6.78 -3.14
C ASN A 53 -15.52 7.86 -3.13
N GLU A 54 -15.84 8.98 -3.76
CA GLU A 54 -14.99 10.17 -3.86
C GLU A 54 -15.71 11.41 -3.30
N GLY A 55 -16.71 11.22 -2.45
CA GLY A 55 -17.48 12.30 -1.83
C GLY A 55 -16.70 13.02 -0.72
N ASP A 56 -15.81 12.31 -0.03
CA ASP A 56 -14.93 12.91 0.96
C ASP A 56 -13.73 13.60 0.26
N PRO A 57 -13.38 14.84 0.66
CA PRO A 57 -12.35 15.61 -0.02
C PRO A 57 -10.95 15.01 0.10
N ARG A 58 -10.70 14.21 1.15
CA ARG A 58 -9.40 13.58 1.40
C ARG A 58 -9.44 12.08 1.24
N MET A 59 -10.46 11.39 1.76
CA MET A 59 -10.54 9.94 1.67
C MET A 59 -11.24 9.50 0.39
N ARG A 60 -10.51 8.80 -0.46
CA ARG A 60 -11.07 8.09 -1.61
C ARG A 60 -11.15 6.61 -1.29
N TYR A 61 -12.22 5.97 -1.74
CA TYR A 61 -12.41 4.53 -1.60
C TYR A 61 -12.67 3.92 -2.97
N TYR A 62 -12.11 2.73 -3.19
CA TYR A 62 -12.32 1.94 -4.40
C TYR A 62 -12.42 0.45 -4.05
N ARG A 63 -13.29 -0.27 -4.78
CA ARG A 63 -13.25 -1.74 -4.89
C ARG A 63 -12.93 -2.17 -6.29
N PHE A 64 -12.24 -3.29 -6.40
CA PHE A 64 -11.78 -3.82 -7.67
C PHE A 64 -12.28 -5.22 -7.92
N ALA A 65 -12.80 -5.50 -9.11
CA ALA A 65 -12.76 -6.85 -9.65
C ALA A 65 -11.34 -7.13 -10.17
N THR A 66 -10.77 -8.27 -9.78
CA THR A 66 -9.43 -8.73 -10.19
C THR A 66 -9.38 -10.26 -10.24
N GLY A 67 -8.50 -10.84 -11.06
CA GLY A 67 -8.23 -12.27 -11.04
C GLY A 67 -7.35 -12.74 -9.87
N ALA A 68 -6.72 -11.82 -9.13
CA ALA A 68 -5.82 -12.17 -8.03
C ALA A 68 -6.56 -12.63 -6.77
N VAL A 69 -7.75 -12.09 -6.51
CA VAL A 69 -8.55 -12.33 -5.31
C VAL A 69 -9.96 -12.74 -5.74
N GLY A 70 -10.53 -13.76 -5.08
CA GLY A 70 -11.81 -14.36 -5.46
C GLY A 70 -13.06 -13.50 -5.16
N TRP A 71 -12.88 -12.29 -4.63
CA TRP A 71 -13.93 -11.28 -4.43
C TRP A 71 -13.39 -9.90 -4.82
N ASN A 72 -14.14 -8.83 -4.51
CA ASN A 72 -13.74 -7.47 -4.82
C ASN A 72 -12.98 -6.80 -3.65
N PRO A 73 -11.62 -6.91 -3.57
CA PRO A 73 -10.84 -6.24 -2.54
C PRO A 73 -10.98 -4.73 -2.65
N ALA A 74 -10.88 -4.05 -1.51
CA ALA A 74 -10.97 -2.60 -1.40
C ALA A 74 -9.63 -1.94 -1.07
N VAL A 75 -9.60 -0.63 -1.29
CA VAL A 75 -8.54 0.26 -0.84
C VAL A 75 -9.12 1.60 -0.40
N ASN A 76 -8.60 2.13 0.70
CA ASN A 76 -8.72 3.53 1.04
C ASN A 76 -7.46 4.28 0.60
N VAL A 77 -7.63 5.44 -0.04
CA VAL A 77 -6.55 6.36 -0.42
C VAL A 77 -6.82 7.70 0.25
N LEU A 78 -6.05 8.01 1.29
CA LEU A 78 -6.14 9.27 2.01
C LEU A 78 -5.19 10.28 1.38
N LEU A 79 -5.76 11.34 0.83
CA LEU A 79 -5.06 12.43 0.19
C LEU A 79 -4.62 13.49 1.22
N PRO A 80 -3.47 14.14 0.99
CA PRO A 80 -3.01 15.24 1.82
C PRO A 80 -3.90 16.47 1.64
N ASP A 81 -3.87 17.36 2.63
CA ASP A 81 -4.50 18.67 2.50
C ASP A 81 -3.92 19.43 1.29
N GLY A 82 -4.77 20.19 0.60
CA GLY A 82 -4.35 20.95 -0.59
C GLY A 82 -4.13 20.10 -1.85
N TYR A 83 -4.33 18.78 -1.83
CA TYR A 83 -4.15 17.92 -3.01
C TYR A 83 -4.84 18.51 -4.25
N HIS A 84 -6.14 18.81 -4.17
CA HIS A 84 -6.91 19.29 -5.34
C HIS A 84 -6.51 20.68 -5.85
N THR A 85 -5.78 21.48 -5.06
CA THR A 85 -5.48 22.89 -5.36
C THR A 85 -4.02 23.18 -5.71
N GLU A 86 -3.07 22.38 -5.22
CA GLU A 86 -1.64 22.76 -5.25
C GLU A 86 -0.84 22.17 -6.43
N GLY A 87 -1.41 21.27 -7.22
CA GLY A 87 -0.78 20.74 -8.45
C GLY A 87 0.45 19.84 -8.26
N ARG A 88 1.00 19.74 -7.04
CA ARG A 88 2.22 18.96 -6.73
C ARG A 88 2.01 17.44 -6.70
N ARG A 89 3.14 16.71 -6.75
CA ARG A 89 3.22 15.26 -6.51
C ARG A 89 3.61 14.99 -5.07
N TYR A 90 3.25 13.82 -4.55
CA TYR A 90 3.40 13.48 -3.15
C TYR A 90 4.11 12.14 -2.95
N PRO A 91 4.88 11.97 -1.87
CA PRO A 91 5.28 10.64 -1.42
C PRO A 91 4.06 9.82 -0.99
N VAL A 92 4.22 8.49 -1.02
CA VAL A 92 3.15 7.53 -0.70
C VAL A 92 3.57 6.60 0.43
N LEU A 93 2.71 6.47 1.44
CA LEU A 93 2.79 5.46 2.47
C LEU A 93 1.75 4.37 2.22
N TYR A 94 2.20 3.13 1.97
CA TYR A 94 1.32 1.95 1.99
C TYR A 94 1.23 1.45 3.43
N LEU A 95 0.04 1.53 4.04
CA LEU A 95 -0.20 1.19 5.44
C LEU A 95 -1.06 -0.08 5.53
N LEU A 96 -0.44 -1.16 5.98
CA LEU A 96 -0.97 -2.52 5.95
C LEU A 96 -1.61 -2.90 7.30
N HIS A 97 -2.86 -3.35 7.29
CA HIS A 97 -3.62 -3.70 8.49
C HIS A 97 -3.19 -5.06 9.12
N GLY A 98 -3.66 -5.32 10.34
CA GLY A 98 -3.42 -6.57 11.05
C GLY A 98 -4.27 -7.74 10.53
N GLY A 99 -4.02 -8.94 11.05
CA GLY A 99 -4.91 -10.08 10.80
C GLY A 99 -6.13 -10.04 11.73
N GLY A 100 -7.24 -10.64 11.32
CA GLY A 100 -8.50 -10.66 12.06
C GLY A 100 -9.70 -10.43 11.14
N THR A 101 -10.86 -10.95 11.53
CA THR A 101 -12.12 -10.76 10.78
C THR A 101 -12.70 -9.35 10.92
N ASP A 102 -12.20 -8.58 11.89
CA ASP A 102 -12.53 -7.19 12.17
C ASP A 102 -11.54 -6.19 11.54
N GLN A 103 -10.50 -6.70 10.87
CA GLN A 103 -9.42 -5.91 10.26
C GLN A 103 -9.50 -5.97 8.73
N ASP A 104 -9.49 -4.80 8.10
CA ASP A 104 -9.57 -4.59 6.66
C ASP A 104 -9.03 -3.20 6.24
N PHE A 105 -9.25 -2.80 4.99
CA PHE A 105 -8.88 -1.49 4.43
C PHE A 105 -9.40 -0.24 5.21
N ILE A 106 -10.42 -0.36 6.07
CA ILE A 106 -10.95 0.76 6.87
C ILE A 106 -10.43 0.79 8.31
N THR A 107 -9.64 -0.20 8.72
CA THR A 107 -9.05 -0.30 10.07
C THR A 107 -8.44 1.02 10.55
N PHE A 108 -7.52 1.59 9.77
CA PHE A 108 -6.81 2.80 10.19
C PHE A 108 -7.67 4.07 10.06
N ASP A 109 -8.70 4.05 9.20
CA ASP A 109 -9.70 5.12 9.18
C ASP A 109 -10.43 5.19 10.52
N ARG A 110 -10.91 4.04 11.00
CA ARG A 110 -11.54 3.89 12.32
C ARG A 110 -10.57 4.24 13.47
N ALA A 111 -9.28 3.97 13.29
CA ALA A 111 -8.26 4.27 14.31
C ALA A 111 -7.85 5.76 14.38
N GLY A 112 -8.24 6.59 13.41
CA GLY A 112 -7.96 8.03 13.42
C GLY A 112 -6.82 8.51 12.52
N ILE A 113 -6.44 7.74 11.49
CA ILE A 113 -5.37 8.11 10.53
C ILE A 113 -5.52 9.51 9.91
N ARG A 114 -6.75 10.01 9.78
CA ARG A 114 -7.04 11.35 9.25
C ARG A 114 -6.45 12.45 10.12
N ALA A 115 -6.54 12.30 11.44
CA ALA A 115 -5.98 13.24 12.40
C ALA A 115 -4.45 13.17 12.39
N TRP A 116 -3.88 11.94 12.40
CA TRP A 116 -2.42 11.74 12.40
C TRP A 116 -1.73 12.28 11.14
N THR A 117 -2.45 12.35 10.02
CA THR A 117 -1.94 12.83 8.72
C THR A 117 -2.37 14.26 8.37
N ALA A 118 -3.12 14.94 9.23
CA ALA A 118 -3.52 16.32 8.99
C ALA A 118 -2.30 17.23 8.84
N GLY A 119 -2.29 18.08 7.81
CA GLY A 119 -1.19 18.97 7.46
C GLY A 119 0.07 18.27 6.93
N ARG A 120 0.08 16.93 6.83
CA ARG A 120 1.26 16.17 6.40
C ARG A 120 1.19 15.91 4.88
N PRO A 121 2.23 16.24 4.10
CA PRO A 121 2.21 16.15 2.63
C PRO A 121 2.52 14.73 2.15
N VAL A 122 1.64 13.77 2.46
CA VAL A 122 1.79 12.35 2.10
C VAL A 122 0.44 11.76 1.70
N ILE A 123 0.45 10.91 0.67
CA ILE A 123 -0.70 10.06 0.35
C ILE A 123 -0.59 8.79 1.17
N VAL A 124 -1.66 8.37 1.85
CA VAL A 124 -1.69 7.10 2.58
C VAL A 124 -2.63 6.13 1.88
N VAL A 125 -2.10 4.98 1.46
CA VAL A 125 -2.83 3.89 0.80
C VAL A 125 -3.02 2.76 1.79
N MET A 126 -4.26 2.40 2.06
CA MET A 126 -4.67 1.38 3.03
C MET A 126 -5.46 0.28 2.30
N PRO A 127 -4.77 -0.74 1.77
CA PRO A 127 -5.42 -1.82 1.03
C PRO A 127 -5.93 -2.94 1.94
N ASP A 128 -6.94 -3.66 1.46
CA ASP A 128 -7.30 -4.99 1.98
C ASP A 128 -6.13 -5.97 1.80
N GLY A 129 -5.85 -6.75 2.83
CA GLY A 129 -4.88 -7.85 2.82
C GLY A 129 -5.45 -9.20 3.26
N GLY A 130 -6.78 -9.32 3.31
CA GLY A 130 -7.50 -10.51 3.78
C GLY A 130 -7.51 -10.63 5.30
N HIS A 131 -8.39 -11.47 5.86
CA HIS A 131 -8.47 -11.65 7.32
C HIS A 131 -7.22 -12.36 7.86
N ALA A 132 -6.67 -13.28 7.08
CA ALA A 132 -5.37 -13.89 7.34
C ALA A 132 -4.64 -14.12 6.02
N GLY A 133 -4.51 -13.09 5.17
CA GLY A 133 -3.85 -13.22 3.87
C GLY A 133 -2.32 -13.18 3.94
N TRP A 134 -1.74 -12.74 5.07
CA TRP A 134 -0.30 -12.61 5.31
C TRP A 134 0.46 -11.82 4.24
N TYR A 135 -0.26 -10.99 3.48
CA TYR A 135 0.26 -10.23 2.36
C TYR A 135 0.97 -11.11 1.33
N SER A 136 0.61 -12.40 1.24
CA SER A 136 1.30 -13.44 0.48
C SER A 136 0.41 -14.02 -0.63
N ASN A 137 1.06 -14.66 -1.59
CA ASN A 137 0.37 -15.62 -2.47
C ASN A 137 0.45 -17.00 -1.80
N PRO A 138 -0.66 -17.73 -1.61
CA PRO A 138 -0.62 -19.02 -0.95
C PRO A 138 -0.01 -20.11 -1.85
N VAL A 139 0.59 -21.13 -1.25
CA VAL A 139 0.96 -22.38 -1.94
C VAL A 139 -0.29 -23.11 -2.41
N SER A 140 -1.35 -23.13 -1.58
CA SER A 140 -2.61 -23.78 -1.91
C SER A 140 -3.81 -23.01 -1.36
N SER A 141 -4.92 -23.03 -2.09
CA SER A 141 -6.21 -22.47 -1.66
C SER A 141 -7.34 -23.33 -2.18
N ASN A 142 -8.28 -23.68 -1.31
CA ASN A 142 -9.54 -24.34 -1.68
C ASN A 142 -10.71 -23.34 -1.75
N ALA A 143 -10.45 -22.06 -1.46
CA ALA A 143 -11.45 -20.99 -1.43
C ALA A 143 -11.44 -20.11 -2.71
N GLY A 144 -10.68 -20.53 -3.73
CA GLY A 144 -10.38 -19.74 -4.92
C GLY A 144 -9.16 -18.82 -4.73
N PRO A 145 -8.89 -17.89 -5.67
CA PRO A 145 -7.72 -17.02 -5.62
C PRO A 145 -7.65 -16.16 -4.34
N ARG A 146 -6.47 -16.12 -3.70
CA ARG A 146 -6.13 -15.30 -2.52
C ARG A 146 -4.72 -14.70 -2.68
N ASN A 147 -4.40 -14.27 -3.89
CA ASN A 147 -3.05 -13.83 -4.26
C ASN A 147 -2.84 -12.36 -3.86
N TRP A 148 -2.76 -12.12 -2.54
CA TRP A 148 -2.64 -10.78 -1.96
C TRP A 148 -1.35 -10.09 -2.39
N GLU A 149 -0.23 -10.81 -2.47
CA GLU A 149 1.03 -10.25 -2.96
C GLU A 149 0.94 -9.76 -4.41
N THR A 150 0.29 -10.54 -5.28
CA THR A 150 0.01 -10.11 -6.65
C THR A 150 -0.88 -8.87 -6.69
N PHE A 151 -1.96 -8.86 -5.91
CA PHE A 151 -2.87 -7.72 -5.84
C PHE A 151 -2.13 -6.44 -5.42
N HIS A 152 -1.33 -6.47 -4.36
CA HIS A 152 -0.64 -5.27 -3.87
C HIS A 152 0.46 -4.78 -4.81
N ILE A 153 1.35 -5.68 -5.25
CA ILE A 153 2.60 -5.28 -5.88
C ILE A 153 2.46 -5.16 -7.40
N ALA A 154 1.84 -6.15 -8.04
CA ALA A 154 1.73 -6.16 -9.50
C ALA A 154 0.55 -5.33 -10.03
N GLN A 155 -0.48 -5.11 -9.20
CA GLN A 155 -1.72 -4.45 -9.63
C GLN A 155 -1.93 -3.10 -8.94
N LEU A 156 -2.04 -3.07 -7.61
CA LEU A 156 -2.44 -1.87 -6.88
C LEU A 156 -1.35 -0.80 -6.87
N LEU A 157 -0.09 -1.16 -6.62
CA LEU A 157 1.02 -0.21 -6.61
C LEU A 157 1.09 0.60 -7.91
N PRO A 158 1.18 0.00 -9.12
CA PRO A 158 1.20 0.76 -10.36
C PRO A 158 -0.14 1.44 -10.66
N TRP A 159 -1.28 0.89 -10.21
CA TRP A 159 -2.58 1.55 -10.33
C TRP A 159 -2.64 2.86 -9.53
N ILE A 160 -2.07 2.88 -8.31
CA ILE A 160 -1.96 4.10 -7.49
C ILE A 160 -1.14 5.16 -8.22
N ASP A 161 0.02 4.80 -8.78
CA ASP A 161 0.88 5.76 -9.48
C ASP A 161 0.26 6.33 -10.76
N ALA A 162 -0.59 5.55 -11.43
CA ALA A 162 -1.30 5.98 -12.63
C ALA A 162 -2.49 6.89 -12.33
N ASN A 163 -3.13 6.74 -11.16
CA ASN A 163 -4.37 7.43 -10.82
C ASN A 163 -4.19 8.59 -9.82
N PHE A 164 -3.04 8.66 -9.14
CA PHE A 164 -2.72 9.71 -8.17
C PHE A 164 -1.40 10.40 -8.50
N ARG A 165 -1.24 11.65 -8.06
CA ARG A 165 0.00 12.43 -8.24
C ARG A 165 1.05 11.96 -7.23
N THR A 166 1.65 10.82 -7.50
CA THR A 166 2.70 10.22 -6.68
C THR A 166 4.09 10.52 -7.23
N TYR A 167 5.11 10.39 -6.37
CA TYR A 167 6.47 10.12 -6.79
C TYR A 167 6.64 8.61 -6.99
N ALA A 168 6.55 8.17 -8.25
CA ALA A 168 6.53 6.77 -8.64
C ALA A 168 7.93 6.10 -8.65
N GLU A 169 8.81 6.47 -7.71
CA GLU A 169 10.17 5.97 -7.59
C GLU A 169 10.46 5.44 -6.17
N TYR A 170 11.63 4.82 -6.01
CA TYR A 170 12.10 4.30 -4.73
C TYR A 170 11.99 5.29 -3.56
N ASP A 171 12.54 6.50 -3.75
CA ASP A 171 12.53 7.56 -2.74
C ASP A 171 11.15 8.20 -2.55
N GLY A 172 10.16 7.86 -3.36
CA GLY A 172 8.79 8.34 -3.26
C GLY A 172 7.86 7.44 -2.45
N ARG A 173 8.29 6.23 -2.05
CA ARG A 173 7.40 5.24 -1.41
C ARG A 173 7.94 4.71 -0.09
N ALA A 174 7.03 4.53 0.86
CA ALA A 174 7.23 3.79 2.09
C ALA A 174 6.17 2.71 2.27
N VAL A 175 6.50 1.67 3.03
CA VAL A 175 5.54 0.64 3.46
C VAL A 175 5.62 0.46 4.97
N ALA A 176 4.48 0.48 5.64
CA ALA A 176 4.37 0.25 7.07
C ALA A 176 3.20 -0.69 7.35
N GLY A 177 3.17 -1.32 8.52
CA GLY A 177 1.99 -2.08 8.90
C GLY A 177 2.00 -2.58 10.33
N PHE A 178 0.84 -3.08 10.75
CA PHE A 178 0.60 -3.65 12.07
C PHE A 178 0.50 -5.18 12.03
N SER A 179 1.12 -5.89 12.97
CA SER A 179 0.95 -7.35 13.11
C SER A 179 1.26 -8.10 11.80
N MET A 180 0.28 -8.81 11.24
CA MET A 180 0.31 -9.38 9.89
C MET A 180 0.80 -8.38 8.82
N GLY A 181 0.35 -7.13 8.87
CA GLY A 181 0.80 -6.04 8.00
C GLY A 181 2.22 -5.58 8.28
N GLY A 182 2.70 -5.68 9.52
CA GLY A 182 4.10 -5.41 9.86
C GLY A 182 5.03 -6.45 9.23
N PHE A 183 4.62 -7.74 9.24
CA PHE A 183 5.30 -8.78 8.47
C PHE A 183 5.26 -8.47 6.96
N GLY A 184 4.09 -8.13 6.43
CA GLY A 184 3.92 -7.76 5.02
C GLY A 184 4.82 -6.60 4.60
N ALA A 185 4.98 -5.59 5.45
CA ALA A 185 5.83 -4.42 5.19
C ALA A 185 7.31 -4.81 5.11
N LEU A 186 7.81 -5.57 6.09
CA LEU A 186 9.18 -6.10 6.07
C LEU A 186 9.41 -6.96 4.82
N LYS A 187 8.51 -7.92 4.58
CA LYS A 187 8.57 -8.79 3.42
C LYS A 187 8.65 -7.99 2.11
N TYR A 188 7.74 -7.06 1.90
CA TYR A 188 7.69 -6.28 0.65
C TYR A 188 8.94 -5.42 0.47
N ALA A 189 9.43 -4.78 1.54
CA ALA A 189 10.66 -4.00 1.48
C ALA A 189 11.89 -4.84 1.12
N ALA A 190 11.95 -6.10 1.55
CA ALA A 190 13.08 -6.99 1.26
C ALA A 190 12.96 -7.71 -0.09
N LYS A 191 11.78 -8.25 -0.41
CA LYS A 191 11.54 -9.03 -1.64
C LYS A 191 11.51 -8.12 -2.85
N TYR A 192 10.93 -6.93 -2.72
CA TYR A 192 10.86 -5.91 -3.75
C TYR A 192 11.73 -4.70 -3.39
N TYR A 193 13.01 -4.98 -3.19
CA TYR A 193 14.01 -4.04 -2.68
C TYR A 193 14.09 -2.70 -3.42
N GLY A 194 13.67 -2.63 -4.69
CA GLY A 194 13.64 -1.41 -5.49
C GLY A 194 12.39 -0.53 -5.35
N HIS A 195 11.38 -0.92 -4.57
CA HIS A 195 10.12 -0.17 -4.48
C HIS A 195 10.02 0.82 -3.32
N PHE A 196 10.62 0.54 -2.16
CA PHE A 196 10.37 1.30 -0.93
C PHE A 196 11.65 1.80 -0.26
N ALA A 197 11.73 3.10 -0.02
CA ALA A 197 12.85 3.76 0.67
C ALA A 197 12.72 3.78 2.20
N SER A 198 11.53 3.53 2.74
CA SER A 198 11.29 3.38 4.18
C SER A 198 10.39 2.18 4.45
N VAL A 199 10.69 1.45 5.52
CA VAL A 199 9.89 0.34 6.01
C VAL A 199 9.68 0.43 7.51
N SER A 200 8.47 0.14 7.95
CA SER A 200 8.12 0.14 9.37
C SER A 200 7.28 -1.06 9.78
N ALA A 201 7.63 -1.70 10.90
CA ALA A 201 6.90 -2.83 11.45
C ALA A 201 6.40 -2.52 12.86
N HIS A 202 5.09 -2.36 12.99
CA HIS A 202 4.40 -2.18 14.28
C HIS A 202 3.89 -3.53 14.76
N SER A 203 4.51 -4.09 15.80
CA SER A 203 4.29 -5.45 16.30
C SER A 203 4.24 -6.52 15.19
N GLY A 204 5.03 -6.35 14.12
CA GLY A 204 5.10 -7.31 13.03
C GLY A 204 6.18 -8.37 13.27
N PRO A 205 5.92 -9.67 13.03
CA PRO A 205 6.95 -10.69 13.13
C PRO A 205 7.95 -10.54 11.97
N ALA A 206 9.23 -10.74 12.27
CA ALA A 206 10.32 -10.54 11.31
C ALA A 206 11.04 -11.84 10.92
N SER A 207 10.69 -12.98 11.50
CA SER A 207 11.39 -14.25 11.28
C SER A 207 10.42 -15.40 11.10
N LEU A 208 10.47 -16.07 9.95
CA LEU A 208 9.63 -17.23 9.64
C LEU A 208 10.20 -18.56 10.14
N ARG A 209 11.51 -18.64 10.39
CA ARG A 209 12.20 -19.88 10.77
C ARG A 209 12.49 -20.03 12.25
N ARG A 210 12.41 -18.94 13.00
CA ARG A 210 12.63 -18.94 14.44
C ARG A 210 11.65 -19.89 15.15
N ASP A 211 12.12 -20.48 16.26
CA ASP A 211 11.33 -21.30 17.18
C ASP A 211 10.56 -22.43 16.46
N ALA A 212 11.31 -23.22 15.67
CA ALA A 212 10.80 -24.29 14.81
C ALA A 212 9.74 -23.82 13.81
N GLY A 213 9.84 -22.57 13.36
CA GLY A 213 8.97 -22.05 12.31
C GLY A 213 7.60 -21.58 12.79
N LEU A 214 7.47 -21.20 14.06
CA LEU A 214 6.19 -20.91 14.68
C LEU A 214 5.37 -19.85 13.92
N VAL A 215 6.01 -18.79 13.41
CA VAL A 215 5.31 -17.77 12.60
C VAL A 215 4.80 -18.35 11.27
N GLY A 216 5.58 -19.21 10.61
CA GLY A 216 5.13 -19.93 9.41
C GLY A 216 3.95 -20.85 9.69
N HIS A 217 3.98 -21.57 10.81
CA HIS A 217 2.86 -22.39 11.28
C HIS A 217 1.63 -21.55 11.62
N TRP A 218 1.81 -20.42 12.30
CA TRP A 218 0.74 -19.48 12.61
C TRP A 218 0.10 -18.93 11.33
N ALA A 219 0.91 -18.57 10.34
CA ALA A 219 0.41 -18.13 9.03
C ALA A 219 -0.42 -19.23 8.35
N ASN A 220 0.10 -20.45 8.26
CA ASN A 220 -0.64 -21.57 7.69
C ASN A 220 -1.95 -21.86 8.45
N ALA A 221 -1.91 -21.93 9.78
CA ALA A 221 -3.08 -22.27 10.59
C ALA A 221 -4.16 -21.21 10.52
N SER A 222 -3.80 -19.92 10.65
CA SER A 222 -4.74 -18.81 10.56
C SER A 222 -5.35 -18.71 9.17
N SER A 223 -4.53 -18.73 8.11
CA SER A 223 -5.04 -18.69 6.73
C SER A 223 -5.89 -19.90 6.38
N ALA A 224 -5.51 -21.11 6.81
CA ALA A 224 -6.32 -22.31 6.59
C ALA A 224 -7.73 -22.16 7.18
N ALA A 225 -7.83 -21.57 8.37
CA ALA A 225 -9.08 -21.41 9.09
C ALA A 225 -10.02 -20.35 8.48
N VAL A 226 -9.48 -19.18 8.10
CA VAL A 226 -10.34 -18.03 7.75
C VAL A 226 -10.20 -17.52 6.31
N GLU A 227 -9.21 -17.99 5.56
CA GLU A 227 -8.85 -17.38 4.26
C GLU A 227 -8.83 -18.39 3.09
N LEU A 228 -8.25 -19.57 3.32
CA LEU A 228 -7.85 -20.54 2.29
C LEU A 228 -8.66 -21.84 2.30
N ALA A 229 -9.60 -21.99 3.24
CA ALA A 229 -10.43 -23.19 3.43
C ALA A 229 -9.60 -24.50 3.50
N GLY A 230 -8.65 -24.54 4.43
CA GLY A 230 -7.71 -25.66 4.61
C GLY A 230 -6.47 -25.61 3.71
N GLY A 231 -6.37 -24.65 2.79
CA GLY A 231 -5.13 -24.35 2.06
C GLY A 231 -4.06 -23.68 2.95
N THR A 232 -2.87 -23.46 2.40
CA THR A 232 -1.71 -22.95 3.18
C THR A 232 -0.93 -21.87 2.46
N VAL A 233 -0.32 -20.97 3.24
CA VAL A 233 0.54 -19.91 2.72
C VAL A 233 1.89 -20.47 2.30
N TYR A 234 2.50 -21.32 3.13
CA TYR A 234 3.86 -21.83 2.97
C TYR A 234 3.96 -23.34 2.77
N GLY A 235 2.84 -24.08 2.66
CA GLY A 235 2.84 -25.53 2.46
C GLY A 235 2.88 -26.36 3.75
N VAL A 236 2.21 -27.52 3.71
CA VAL A 236 2.24 -28.59 4.73
C VAL A 236 2.02 -29.97 4.06
N PRO A 237 2.56 -31.09 4.58
CA PRO A 237 3.42 -31.19 5.76
C PRO A 237 4.86 -30.74 5.50
N LEU A 238 5.28 -30.68 4.24
CA LEU A 238 6.56 -30.11 3.81
C LEU A 238 6.34 -28.65 3.40
N TRP A 239 7.25 -27.78 3.85
CA TRP A 239 7.22 -26.37 3.50
C TRP A 239 7.72 -26.15 2.06
N ASP A 240 7.14 -25.17 1.39
CA ASP A 240 7.73 -24.56 0.19
C ASP A 240 8.91 -23.69 0.64
N GLU A 241 10.07 -24.33 0.78
CA GLU A 241 11.30 -23.71 1.28
C GLU A 241 11.71 -22.47 0.47
N ALA A 242 11.52 -22.51 -0.84
CA ALA A 242 11.84 -21.38 -1.72
C ALA A 242 10.97 -20.16 -1.38
N ARG A 243 9.67 -20.39 -1.13
CA ARG A 243 8.75 -19.32 -0.72
C ARG A 243 9.04 -18.81 0.68
N VAL A 244 9.27 -19.71 1.64
CA VAL A 244 9.62 -19.32 3.02
C VAL A 244 10.86 -18.43 3.00
N SER A 245 11.94 -18.85 2.33
CA SER A 245 13.15 -18.04 2.21
C SER A 245 12.94 -16.73 1.42
N ALA A 246 12.10 -16.73 0.38
CA ALA A 246 11.79 -15.52 -0.37
C ALA A 246 11.02 -14.49 0.48
N ASP A 247 10.17 -14.96 1.39
CA ASP A 247 9.27 -14.14 2.19
C ASP A 247 9.83 -13.81 3.59
N ASN A 248 10.93 -14.45 4.00
CA ASN A 248 11.51 -14.30 5.34
C ASN A 248 12.42 -13.06 5.47
N PRO A 249 12.05 -12.02 6.27
CA PRO A 249 12.85 -10.79 6.40
C PRO A 249 14.28 -11.02 6.87
N VAL A 250 14.51 -11.91 7.85
CA VAL A 250 15.85 -12.18 8.39
C VAL A 250 16.81 -12.87 7.41
N GLU A 251 16.31 -13.48 6.34
CA GLU A 251 17.16 -14.07 5.29
C GLU A 251 17.52 -13.07 4.19
N ARG A 252 17.00 -11.84 4.26
CA ARG A 252 17.15 -10.81 3.24
C ARG A 252 17.72 -9.49 3.79
N ILE A 253 18.52 -9.56 4.84
CA ILE A 253 19.08 -8.40 5.57
C ILE A 253 19.74 -7.37 4.63
N GLU A 254 20.52 -7.85 3.66
CA GLU A 254 21.21 -6.97 2.69
C GLU A 254 20.25 -6.16 1.81
N SER A 255 19.02 -6.65 1.61
CA SER A 255 17.99 -5.92 0.86
C SER A 255 17.49 -4.66 1.58
N TYR A 256 17.81 -4.48 2.87
CA TYR A 256 17.43 -3.29 3.65
C TYR A 256 18.45 -2.15 3.60
N ARG A 257 19.58 -2.31 2.90
CA ARG A 257 20.53 -1.21 2.71
C ARG A 257 19.86 0.00 2.07
N ASN A 258 20.27 1.20 2.50
CA ASN A 258 19.76 2.49 2.01
C ASN A 258 18.25 2.72 2.25
N LYS A 259 17.65 1.96 3.17
CA LYS A 259 16.28 2.19 3.66
C LYS A 259 16.32 2.83 5.04
N ARG A 260 15.28 3.59 5.36
CA ARG A 260 14.92 3.82 6.75
C ARG A 260 14.19 2.57 7.26
N VAL A 261 14.62 2.03 8.40
CA VAL A 261 13.97 0.89 9.06
C VAL A 261 13.51 1.31 10.44
N PHE A 262 12.22 1.13 10.73
CA PHE A 262 11.62 1.43 12.03
C PHE A 262 10.89 0.19 12.58
N LEU A 263 11.20 -0.19 13.80
CA LEU A 263 10.61 -1.36 14.46
C LEU A 263 9.98 -0.92 15.79
N VAL A 264 8.78 -1.40 16.07
CA VAL A 264 8.21 -1.28 17.41
C VAL A 264 7.52 -2.58 17.80
N ALA A 265 7.70 -3.00 19.04
CA ALA A 265 7.02 -4.14 19.65
C ALA A 265 6.71 -3.83 21.12
N GLY A 266 5.71 -4.53 21.66
CA GLY A 266 5.38 -4.56 23.06
C GLY A 266 6.36 -5.42 23.88
N THR A 267 6.56 -5.10 25.15
CA THR A 267 7.46 -5.85 26.06
C THR A 267 6.76 -6.80 27.02
N SER A 268 5.45 -6.65 27.20
CA SER A 268 4.69 -7.46 28.15
C SER A 268 3.39 -7.88 27.52
N PRO A 269 3.17 -9.17 27.25
CA PRO A 269 1.85 -9.60 26.84
C PRO A 269 0.83 -9.36 27.97
N ASP A 270 -0.43 -9.15 27.61
CA ASP A 270 -1.51 -9.15 28.60
C ASP A 270 -1.56 -10.55 29.25
N PRO A 271 -1.37 -10.66 30.58
CA PRO A 271 -1.30 -11.95 31.26
C PRO A 271 -2.57 -12.80 31.12
N VAL A 272 -3.69 -12.21 30.66
CA VAL A 272 -4.99 -12.87 30.55
C VAL A 272 -5.27 -13.42 29.14
N ASN A 273 -4.49 -13.04 28.11
CA ASN A 273 -4.67 -13.53 26.74
C ASN A 273 -3.47 -14.36 26.25
N TRP A 274 -3.61 -15.69 26.25
CA TRP A 274 -2.57 -16.63 25.81
C TRP A 274 -2.16 -16.43 24.34
N PHE A 275 -3.10 -16.06 23.46
CA PHE A 275 -2.77 -15.77 22.07
C PHE A 275 -1.90 -14.50 21.96
N ASP A 276 -2.16 -13.48 22.77
CA ASP A 276 -1.30 -12.29 22.85
C ASP A 276 0.06 -12.60 23.48
N GLN A 277 0.14 -13.53 24.44
CA GLN A 277 1.41 -14.01 25.00
C GLN A 277 2.30 -14.68 23.97
N VAL A 278 1.75 -15.62 23.21
CA VAL A 278 2.53 -16.33 22.19
C VAL A 278 2.88 -15.38 21.05
N ASN A 279 1.93 -14.57 20.59
CA ASN A 279 2.16 -13.64 19.49
C ASN A 279 3.21 -12.58 19.85
N GLU A 280 3.07 -11.89 20.98
CA GLU A 280 3.98 -10.77 21.29
C GLU A 280 5.37 -11.25 21.68
N ASN A 281 5.50 -12.37 22.41
CA ASN A 281 6.83 -12.92 22.72
C ASN A 281 7.58 -13.31 21.44
N GLN A 282 6.87 -13.86 20.45
CA GLN A 282 7.44 -14.33 19.19
C GLN A 282 7.74 -13.17 18.24
N VAL A 283 6.85 -12.18 18.18
CA VAL A 283 7.05 -10.92 17.46
C VAL A 283 8.26 -10.19 18.03
N LEU A 284 8.31 -9.97 19.35
CA LEU A 284 9.41 -9.28 20.01
C LEU A 284 10.74 -10.03 19.82
N ALA A 285 10.76 -11.35 20.02
CA ALA A 285 11.96 -12.14 19.82
C ALA A 285 12.43 -12.12 18.36
N GLY A 286 11.50 -12.20 17.40
CA GLY A 286 11.79 -12.06 15.97
C GLY A 286 12.32 -10.68 15.60
N GLN A 287 11.75 -9.59 16.14
CA GLN A 287 12.27 -8.23 15.92
C GLN A 287 13.65 -8.02 16.56
N ARG A 288 13.90 -8.62 17.73
CA ARG A 288 15.23 -8.62 18.37
C ARG A 288 16.27 -9.35 17.52
N GLU A 289 15.94 -10.51 16.96
CA GLU A 289 16.78 -11.22 16.00
C GLU A 289 17.06 -10.36 14.76
N PHE A 290 16.01 -9.82 14.15
CA PHE A 290 16.12 -9.01 12.93
C PHE A 290 16.98 -7.76 13.14
N ARG A 291 16.78 -7.01 14.22
CA ARG A 291 17.60 -5.82 14.51
C ARG A 291 19.05 -6.17 14.84
N ALA A 292 19.31 -7.31 15.49
CA ALA A 292 20.67 -7.78 15.74
C ALA A 292 21.40 -8.06 14.42
N LEU A 293 20.71 -8.70 13.47
CA LEU A 293 21.24 -8.97 12.12
C LEU A 293 21.45 -7.67 11.31
N LEU A 294 20.53 -6.71 11.38
CA LEU A 294 20.72 -5.39 10.78
C LEU A 294 21.95 -4.67 11.36
N GLY A 295 22.11 -4.71 12.69
CA GLY A 295 23.26 -4.17 13.39
C GLY A 295 24.58 -4.82 12.96
N ALA A 296 24.61 -6.15 12.86
CA ALA A 296 25.77 -6.89 12.38
C ALA A 296 26.14 -6.55 10.92
N ALA A 297 25.15 -6.24 10.08
CA ALA A 297 25.35 -5.82 8.68
C ALA A 297 25.66 -4.32 8.52
N GLY A 298 25.70 -3.55 9.61
CA GLY A 298 25.93 -2.11 9.61
C GLY A 298 24.78 -1.30 9.00
N ILE A 299 23.55 -1.82 9.03
CA ILE A 299 22.36 -1.15 8.47
C ILE A 299 21.70 -0.30 9.56
N PRO A 300 21.60 1.04 9.38
CA PRO A 300 20.94 1.90 10.35
C PRO A 300 19.47 1.54 10.53
N HIS A 301 19.03 1.46 11.77
CA HIS A 301 17.66 1.13 12.11
C HIS A 301 17.26 1.79 13.43
N GLU A 302 15.99 2.16 13.53
CA GLU A 302 15.36 2.66 14.75
C GLU A 302 14.47 1.55 15.31
N TRP A 303 14.49 1.36 16.63
CA TRP A 303 13.66 0.37 17.28
C TRP A 303 13.15 0.86 18.63
N HIS A 304 11.93 0.42 18.98
CA HIS A 304 11.27 0.73 20.24
C HIS A 304 10.66 -0.54 20.85
N GLU A 305 10.84 -0.67 22.16
CA GLU A 305 10.26 -1.74 22.97
C GLU A 305 9.39 -1.09 24.03
N GLU A 306 8.08 -1.07 23.79
CA GLU A 306 7.13 -0.29 24.58
C GLU A 306 6.38 -1.18 25.58
N PRO A 307 6.04 -0.70 26.80
CA PRO A 307 5.18 -1.45 27.71
C PRO A 307 3.85 -1.87 27.07
N GLY A 308 3.29 -3.00 27.53
CA GLY A 308 2.02 -3.55 27.07
C GLY A 308 2.13 -4.56 25.93
N GLY A 309 0.97 -5.08 25.51
CA GLY A 309 0.86 -6.22 24.61
C GLY A 309 0.87 -5.90 23.12
N HIS A 310 0.21 -6.78 22.36
CA HIS A 310 0.11 -6.75 20.90
C HIS A 310 -0.89 -5.71 20.40
N VAL A 311 -0.53 -4.43 20.48
CA VAL A 311 -1.41 -3.31 20.14
C VAL A 311 -0.73 -2.32 19.19
N PHE A 312 -1.52 -1.72 18.31
CA PHE A 312 -1.06 -0.61 17.48
C PHE A 312 -0.94 0.65 18.33
N ARG A 313 0.25 1.27 18.34
CA ARG A 313 0.56 2.43 19.19
C ARG A 313 0.51 3.69 18.35
N ASP A 314 -0.54 4.48 18.52
CA ASP A 314 -0.81 5.71 17.77
C ASP A 314 0.33 6.75 17.89
N TYR A 315 0.87 6.96 19.09
CA TYR A 315 1.98 7.89 19.33
C TYR A 315 3.28 7.42 18.65
N MET A 316 3.52 6.11 18.60
CA MET A 316 4.67 5.55 17.87
C MET A 316 4.47 5.62 16.37
N PHE A 317 3.24 5.43 15.87
CA PHE A 317 2.94 5.64 14.47
C PHE A 317 3.14 7.09 14.04
N GLN A 318 2.74 8.07 14.85
CA GLN A 318 2.97 9.48 14.53
C GLN A 318 4.46 9.83 14.42
N ARG A 319 5.28 9.33 15.36
CA ARG A 319 6.74 9.43 15.31
C ARG A 319 7.31 8.78 14.05
N ASP A 320 6.84 7.57 13.73
CA ASP A 320 7.24 6.84 12.55
C ASP A 320 6.89 7.61 11.27
N LEU A 321 5.67 8.16 11.19
CA LEU A 321 5.19 8.96 10.08
C LEU A 321 6.05 10.20 9.85
N ASP A 322 6.54 10.86 10.91
CA ASP A 322 7.48 11.97 10.80
C ASP A 322 8.83 11.52 10.20
N GLY A 323 9.34 10.37 10.65
CA GLY A 323 10.55 9.78 10.09
C GLY A 323 10.40 9.32 8.63
N ILE A 324 9.23 8.79 8.26
CA ILE A 324 8.88 8.44 6.88
C ILE A 324 8.93 9.69 6.00
N ILE A 325 8.20 10.75 6.37
CA ILE A 325 8.14 11.99 5.59
C ILE A 325 9.53 12.64 5.47
N ALA A 326 10.35 12.56 6.52
CA ALA A 326 11.72 13.07 6.49
C ALA A 326 12.63 12.28 5.52
N ARG A 327 12.41 10.96 5.36
CA ARG A 327 13.19 10.10 4.47
C ARG A 327 12.78 10.23 3.00
N LEU A 328 11.49 10.40 2.73
CA LEU A 328 10.97 10.37 1.36
C LEU A 328 11.22 11.68 0.61
N ARG A 329 11.08 11.63 -0.72
CA ARG A 329 11.08 12.79 -1.59
C ARG A 329 9.98 13.76 -1.16
N LYS A 330 10.36 15.02 -0.96
CA LYS A 330 9.45 16.08 -0.52
C LYS A 330 8.52 16.50 -1.66
N ALA A 331 7.25 16.73 -1.31
CA ALA A 331 6.19 17.25 -2.18
C ALA A 331 6.37 18.72 -2.53
#